data_AF-A0A9J6RIL6-F1
#
_entry.id   AF-A0A9J6RIL6-F1
#
_cell.length_a   1.000
_cell.length_b   1.000
_cell.length_c   1.000
_cell.angle_alpha   90.00
_cell.angle_beta   90.00
_cell.angle_gamma   90.00
#
_symmetry.space_group_name_H-M   'P 1'
#
loop_
_entity.id
_entity.type
_entity.pdbx_description
1 polymer ?
#
loop_
_entity_poly.entity_id
_entity_poly.type
_entity_poly.pdbx_seq_one_letter_code
_entity_poly.pdbx_strand_id
1 'polypeptide(L)' 'MAEQEHNNDKPADKKPSIGQVTASVMAAFFGVQSSKNKERDFKHGNHKVFIIMGLVATAVFIGSIALLVQFVLHITKAG' A
#
# COMPACT_ATOMS: atom_id res chain seq x y z
N MET A 1 -40.23 -24.38 22.47
CA MET A 1 -40.90 -23.35 21.66
C MET A 1 -39.95 -22.16 21.65
N ALA A 2 -39.10 -22.11 20.61
CA ALA A 2 -39.00 -21.03 19.59
C ALA A 2 -38.45 -19.72 20.21
N GLU A 3 -37.43 -19.04 19.71
CA GLU A 3 -36.78 -18.96 18.40
C GLU A 3 -35.37 -18.35 18.67
N GLN A 4 -34.28 -18.89 18.10
CA GLN A 4 -32.98 -18.20 18.14
C GLN A 4 -32.86 -17.30 16.90
N GLU A 5 -33.03 -16.00 17.09
CA GLU A 5 -32.78 -14.99 16.06
C GLU A 5 -31.28 -14.75 15.87
N HIS A 6 -30.80 -15.10 14.68
CA HIS A 6 -29.44 -14.84 14.20
C HIS A 6 -29.33 -13.40 13.71
N ASN A 7 -28.97 -12.47 14.61
CA ASN A 7 -28.58 -11.11 14.22
C ASN A 7 -27.05 -11.01 14.10
N ASN A 8 -26.64 -10.69 12.88
CA ASN A 8 -25.30 -10.29 12.48
C ASN A 8 -24.90 -8.96 13.16
N ASP A 9 -23.64 -8.55 13.00
CA ASP A 9 -23.11 -7.21 13.32
C ASP A 9 -22.33 -7.03 14.64
N LYS A 10 -21.21 -7.77 14.80
CA LYS A 10 -19.92 -7.21 15.31
C LYS A 10 -18.75 -7.99 14.70
N PRO A 11 -17.79 -7.37 13.98
CA PRO A 11 -16.59 -8.08 13.60
C PRO A 11 -15.74 -8.25 14.86
N ALA A 12 -15.67 -9.50 15.34
CA ALA A 12 -14.76 -9.87 16.41
C ALA A 12 -13.32 -9.51 16.03
N ASP A 13 -12.58 -8.91 16.96
CA ASP A 13 -11.13 -8.68 16.92
C ASP A 13 -10.37 -10.01 16.69
N LYS A 14 -10.32 -10.48 15.45
CA LYS A 14 -9.40 -11.54 15.03
C LYS A 14 -8.14 -10.86 14.51
N LYS A 15 -7.01 -11.15 15.14
CA LYS A 15 -5.69 -10.74 14.66
C LYS A 15 -5.60 -11.05 13.15
N PRO A 16 -5.23 -10.08 12.31
CA PRO A 16 -5.24 -10.29 10.88
C PRO A 16 -4.37 -11.51 10.54
N SER A 17 -4.93 -12.42 9.75
CA SER A 17 -4.19 -13.58 9.24
C SER A 17 -2.98 -13.08 8.44
N ILE A 18 -1.90 -13.86 8.41
CA ILE A 18 -0.70 -13.56 7.63
C ILE A 18 -1.06 -13.23 6.18
N GLY A 19 -2.04 -13.92 5.59
CA GLY A 19 -2.53 -13.62 4.24
C GLY A 19 -3.20 -12.25 4.10
N GLN A 20 -3.92 -11.79 5.12
CA GLN A 20 -4.54 -10.45 5.14
C GLN A 20 -3.48 -9.36 5.29
N VAL A 21 -2.43 -9.61 6.07
CA VAL A 21 -1.29 -8.69 6.20
C VAL A 21 -0.55 -8.57 4.86
N THR A 22 -0.25 -9.70 4.20
CA THR A 22 0.40 -9.70 2.87
C THR A 22 -0.46 -9.00 1.81
N ALA A 23 -1.77 -9.26 1.77
CA ALA A 23 -2.69 -8.59 0.86
C ALA A 23 -2.77 -7.07 1.15
N SER A 24 -2.74 -6.67 2.42
CA SER A 24 -2.70 -5.27 2.81
C SER A 24 -1.39 -4.59 2.42
N VAL A 25 -0.25 -5.27 2.54
CA VAL A 25 1.06 -4.75 2.12
C VAL A 25 1.11 -4.59 0.61
N MET A 26 0.60 -5.56 -0.15
CA MET A 26 0.45 -5.47 -1.61
C MET A 26 -0.48 -4.31 -2.01
N ALA A 27 -1.66 -4.19 -1.40
CA ALA A 27 -2.60 -3.10 -1.68
C ALA A 27 -2.00 -1.73 -1.37
N ALA A 28 -1.23 -1.60 -0.28
CA ALA A 28 -0.49 -0.39 0.05
C ALA A 28 0.62 -0.09 -0.96
N PHE A 29 1.28 -1.13 -1.50
CA PHE A 29 2.29 -1.02 -2.55
C PHE A 29 1.70 -0.50 -3.88
N PHE A 30 0.47 -0.90 -4.20
CA PHE A 30 -0.28 -0.44 -5.37
C PHE A 30 -1.06 0.87 -5.14
N GLY A 31 -0.94 1.49 -3.95
CA GLY A 31 -1.54 2.80 -3.65
C GLY A 31 -3.00 2.75 -3.16
N VAL A 32 -3.57 1.57 -2.91
CA VAL A 32 -4.90 1.42 -2.28
C VAL A 32 -4.73 1.56 -0.76
N GLN A 33 -4.50 2.81 -0.34
CA GLN A 33 -4.59 3.18 1.07
C GLN A 33 -6.04 2.98 1.54
N SER A 34 -6.25 2.05 2.48
CA SER A 34 -7.55 1.88 3.15
C SER A 34 -8.03 3.22 3.72
N SER A 35 -9.34 3.49 3.63
CA SER A 35 -9.99 4.71 4.12
C SER A 35 -9.65 5.03 5.58
N LYS A 36 -9.34 4.00 6.39
CA LYS A 36 -8.90 4.13 7.79
C LYS A 36 -7.52 4.78 7.95
N ASN A 37 -6.56 4.49 7.05
CA ASN A 37 -5.26 5.18 7.04
C ASN A 37 -5.44 6.63 6.62
N LYS A 38 -6.25 6.87 5.59
CA LYS A 38 -6.59 8.20 5.12
C LYS A 38 -7.25 9.04 6.22
N GLU A 39 -8.24 8.53 6.95
CA GLU A 39 -8.92 9.34 7.98
C GLU A 39 -7.99 9.74 9.14
N ARG A 40 -7.07 8.85 9.55
CA ARG A 40 -6.04 9.17 10.55
C ARG A 40 -5.07 10.24 10.04
N ASP A 41 -4.62 10.06 8.81
CA ASP A 41 -3.63 10.92 8.17
C ASP A 41 -4.21 12.29 7.78
N PHE A 42 -5.54 12.38 7.56
CA PHE A 42 -6.25 13.64 7.32
C PHE A 42 -6.67 14.36 8.60
N LYS A 43 -6.96 13.64 9.71
CA LYS A 43 -7.28 14.26 11.02
C LYS A 43 -6.04 14.73 11.79
N HIS A 44 -4.90 14.04 11.64
CA HIS A 44 -3.70 14.31 12.44
C HIS A 44 -2.42 14.55 11.61
N GLY A 45 -2.45 14.33 10.30
CA GLY A 45 -1.27 14.37 9.45
C GLY A 45 -1.18 15.62 8.57
N ASN A 46 0.01 16.21 8.53
CA ASN A 46 0.32 17.34 7.65
C ASN A 46 0.45 16.84 6.22
N HIS A 47 -0.53 17.17 5.36
CA HIS A 47 -0.57 17.00 3.90
C HIS A 47 0.78 17.19 3.16
N LYS A 48 1.69 18.02 3.70
CA LYS A 48 3.04 18.22 3.17
C LYS A 48 3.89 16.93 3.18
N VAL A 49 3.72 16.06 4.17
CA VAL A 49 4.46 14.79 4.29
C VAL A 49 4.07 13.82 3.18
N PHE A 50 2.80 13.80 2.79
CA PHE A 50 2.31 12.97 1.68
C PHE A 50 2.90 13.40 0.34
N ILE A 51 2.97 14.71 0.09
CA ILE A 51 3.55 15.26 -1.14
C ILE A 51 5.04 14.91 -1.21
N ILE A 52 5.79 15.06 -0.11
CA ILE A 52 7.21 14.73 -0.05
C ILE A 52 7.43 13.22 -0.29
N MET A 53 6.65 12.36 0.36
CA MET A 53 6.76 10.92 0.16
C MET A 53 6.41 10.50 -1.26
N GLY A 54 5.39 11.12 -1.87
CA GLY A 54 5.08 10.94 -3.29
C GLY A 54 6.24 11.34 -4.18
N LEU A 55 6.85 12.51 -3.94
CA LEU A 55 7.98 13.00 -4.71
C LEU A 55 9.20 12.07 -4.61
N VAL A 56 9.52 11.60 -3.40
CA VAL A 56 10.61 10.64 -3.15
C VAL A 56 10.32 9.32 -3.85
N ALA A 57 9.11 8.79 -3.75
CA ALA A 57 8.72 7.57 -4.45
C ALA A 57 8.82 7.71 -5.97
N THR A 58 8.39 8.84 -6.53
CA THR A 58 8.53 9.15 -7.96
C THR A 58 10.00 9.23 -8.37
N ALA A 59 10.85 9.88 -7.59
CA ALA A 59 12.29 9.96 -7.87
C ALA A 59 12.95 8.57 -7.88
N VAL A 60 12.62 7.72 -6.90
CA VAL A 60 13.09 6.33 -6.84
C VAL A 60 12.62 5.52 -8.05
N PHE A 61 11.36 5.68 -8.47
CA PHE A 61 10.81 5.00 -9.63
C PHE A 61 11.49 5.41 -10.95
N ILE A 62 11.73 6.71 -11.14
CA ILE A 62 12.46 7.20 -12.31
C ILE A 62 13.90 6.67 -12.29
N GLY A 63 14.55 6.69 -11.12
CA GLY A 63 15.88 6.14 -10.93
C GLY A 63 15.97 4.65 -11.27
N SER A 64 14.98 3.85 -10.86
CA SER A 64 14.97 2.41 -11.15
C SER A 64 14.82 2.13 -12.65
N ILE A 65 13.96 2.88 -13.36
CA ILE A 65 13.83 2.81 -14.82
C ILE A 65 15.14 3.22 -15.49
N ALA A 66 15.76 4.32 -15.05
CA ALA A 66 17.03 4.79 -15.62
C ALA A 66 18.14 3.75 -15.47
N LEU A 67 18.26 3.12 -14.30
CA LEU A 67 19.20 2.03 -14.04
C LEU A 67 18.91 0.82 -14.92
N LEU A 68 17.63 0.45 -15.08
CA LEU A 68 17.22 -0.64 -15.95
C LEU A 68 17.64 -0.38 -17.40
N VAL A 69 17.41 0.84 -17.91
CA VAL A 69 17.81 1.24 -19.27
C VAL A 69 19.33 1.19 -19.43
N GLN A 70 20.08 1.74 -18.47
CA GLN A 70 21.53 1.69 -18.45
C GLN A 70 22.05 0.24 -18.48
N PHE A 71 21.44 -0.63 -17.68
CA PHE A 71 21.78 -2.05 -17.63
C PHE A 71 21.55 -2.73 -18.98
N VAL A 72 20.40 -2.52 -19.62
CA VAL A 72 20.08 -3.06 -20.94
C VAL A 72 21.06 -2.54 -22.01
N LEU A 73 21.34 -1.24 -22.02
CA LEU A 73 22.30 -0.66 -22.96
C LEU A 73 23.72 -1.19 -22.77
N HIS A 74 24.14 -1.43 -21.52
CA HIS A 74 25.43 -2.02 -21.23
C HIS A 74 25.56 -3.43 -21.79
N ILE A 75 24.52 -4.26 -21.64
CA ILE A 75 24.46 -5.61 -22.22
C ILE A 75 24.54 -5.55 -23.75
N THR A 76 23.76 -4.67 -24.39
CA THR A 76 23.73 -4.55 -25.85
C THR A 76 25.04 -4.02 -26.45
N LYS A 77 25.74 -3.11 -25.77
CA LYS A 77 27.03 -2.57 -26.24
C LYS A 77 28.20 -3.54 -26.03
N ALA A 78 28.07 -4.49 -25.10
CA ALA A 78 29.09 -5.48 -24.80
C ALA A 78 29.02 -6.75 -25.68
N GLY A 79 27.99 -6.87 -26.54
CA GLY A 79 27.79 -7.97 -27.48
C GLY A 79 28.14 -7.64 -28.92
#